data_AF-A0A9E2EZN5-F1
#
_entry.id   AF-A0A9E2EZN5-F1
#
_cell.length_a   1.000
_cell.length_b   1.000
_cell.length_c   1.000
_cell.angle_alpha   90.00
_cell.angle_beta   90.00
_cell.angle_gamma   90.00
#
_symmetry.space_group_name_H-M   'P 1'
#
loop_
_entity.id
_entity.type
_entity.pdbx_description
1 polymer ?
#
loop_
_entity_poly.entity_id
_entity_poly.type
_entity_poly.pdbx_seq_one_letter_code
_entity_poly.pdbx_strand_id
1 'polypeptide(L)'
;RAAEEIVQLYVRDLVGSVTRPVRELKGFQRLHLAPGECVRVDFTLHTDDLAFFGRDNRLRAEPGEFQVWVGGSSEAELGAGFRIVAD
;
A
#
# COMPACT_ATOMS: atom_id res chain seq x y z
N ARG A 1 0.76 22.18 19.56
CA ARG A 1 1.40 21.16 20.44
C ARG A 1 2.12 20.18 19.53
N ALA A 2 3.14 19.48 20.03
CA ALA A 2 3.73 18.38 19.26
C ALA A 2 2.68 17.27 19.00
N ALA A 3 2.84 16.52 17.92
CA ALA A 3 1.92 15.48 17.49
C ALA A 3 2.67 14.18 17.17
N GLU A 4 1.98 13.05 17.35
CA GLU A 4 2.38 11.74 16.85
C GLU A 4 1.42 11.36 15.72
N GLU A 5 1.95 10.93 14.58
CA GLU A 5 1.16 10.51 13.42
C GLU A 5 1.65 9.15 12.92
N ILE A 6 0.73 8.27 12.52
CA ILE A 6 1.07 6.98 11.88
C ILE A 6 0.56 7.02 10.44
N VAL A 7 1.47 7.31 9.52
CA VAL A 7 1.19 7.30 8.09
C VAL A 7 1.21 5.87 7.58
N GLN A 8 0.15 5.43 6.93
CA GLN A 8 -0.09 4.04 6.52
C GLN A 8 -0.22 3.96 5.00
N LEU A 9 0.39 2.93 4.40
CA LEU A 9 0.31 2.59 2.98
C LEU A 9 -0.54 1.34 2.79
N TYR A 10 -1.61 1.47 2.01
CA TYR A 10 -2.49 0.38 1.62
C TYR A 10 -2.38 0.07 0.14
N VAL A 11 -2.57 -1.20 -0.20
CA VAL A 11 -2.64 -1.67 -1.59
C VAL A 11 -3.87 -2.54 -1.79
N ARG A 12 -4.45 -2.46 -2.99
CA ARG A 12 -5.49 -3.36 -3.48
C ARG A 12 -5.11 -3.87 -4.85
N ASP A 13 -5.18 -5.17 -5.01
CA ASP A 13 -5.15 -5.85 -6.29
C ASP A 13 -6.56 -5.83 -6.90
N LEU A 14 -6.70 -5.23 -8.10
CA LEU A 14 -7.97 -5.17 -8.83
C LEU A 14 -8.19 -6.39 -9.74
N VAL A 15 -7.15 -7.18 -9.96
CA VAL A 15 -7.13 -8.32 -10.91
C VAL A 15 -6.75 -9.58 -10.14
N GLY A 16 -7.70 -10.11 -9.36
CA GLY A 16 -7.50 -11.34 -8.61
C GLY A 16 -8.12 -12.56 -9.30
N SER A 17 -7.31 -13.58 -9.58
CA SER A 17 -7.77 -14.96 -9.85
C SER A 17 -8.51 -15.60 -8.63
N VAL A 18 -8.39 -14.94 -7.47
CA VAL A 18 -9.04 -15.22 -6.19
C VAL A 18 -9.50 -13.89 -5.56
N THR A 19 -10.54 -13.93 -4.72
CA THR A 19 -11.05 -12.75 -4.01
C THR A 19 -9.97 -12.19 -3.08
N ARG A 20 -9.66 -10.88 -3.21
CA ARG A 20 -8.69 -10.16 -2.38
C ARG A 20 -9.38 -9.17 -1.43
N PRO A 21 -8.76 -8.82 -0.28
CA PRO A 21 -9.23 -7.73 0.57
C PRO A 21 -9.33 -6.41 -0.20
N VAL A 22 -10.26 -5.54 0.21
CA VAL A 22 -10.42 -4.21 -0.40
C VAL A 22 -9.20 -3.33 -0.14
N ARG A 23 -8.49 -3.52 0.98
CA ARG A 23 -7.24 -2.82 1.32
C ARG A 23 -6.35 -3.75 2.16
N GLU A 24 -5.09 -3.89 1.77
CA GLU A 24 -4.04 -4.58 2.52
C GLU A 24 -2.98 -3.57 2.97
N LEU A 25 -2.67 -3.51 4.27
CA LEU A 25 -1.58 -2.66 4.78
C LEU A 25 -0.23 -3.23 4.33
N LYS A 26 0.56 -2.44 3.60
CA LYS A 26 1.89 -2.84 3.11
C LYS A 26 3.04 -2.12 3.79
N GLY A 27 2.77 -0.97 4.44
CA GLY A 27 3.78 -0.26 5.21
C GLY A 27 3.17 0.79 6.13
N PHE A 28 3.93 1.21 7.14
CA PHE A 28 3.58 2.35 7.97
C PHE A 28 4.84 3.04 8.48
N GLN A 29 4.74 4.34 8.78
CA GLN A 29 5.80 5.12 9.41
C GLN A 29 5.20 5.93 10.56
N ARG A 30 5.82 5.86 11.75
CA ARG A 30 5.44 6.68 12.90
C ARG A 30 6.31 7.92 12.95
N LEU A 31 5.67 9.09 13.02
CA LEU A 31 6.32 10.39 12.99
C LEU A 31 6.01 11.14 14.28
N HIS A 32 7.04 11.81 14.80
CA HIS A 32 6.88 12.83 15.82
C HIS A 32 7.06 14.19 15.14
N LEU A 33 6.11 15.10 15.31
CA LEU A 33 6.10 16.41 14.64
C LEU A 33 6.03 17.53 15.66
N ALA A 34 6.95 18.48 15.57
CA ALA A 34 6.86 19.74 16.28
C ALA A 34 5.75 20.65 15.69
N PRO A 35 5.24 21.64 16.45
CA PRO A 35 4.27 22.59 15.91
C PRO A 35 4.78 23.30 14.64
N GLY A 36 4.06 23.14 13.52
CA GLY A 36 4.40 23.76 12.24
C GLY A 36 5.44 23.00 11.42
N GLU A 37 5.92 21.84 11.88
CA GLU A 37 6.84 21.00 11.12
C GLU A 37 6.13 20.28 9.96
N CYS A 38 6.83 20.19 8.83
CA CYS A 38 6.40 19.43 7.66
C CYS A 38 7.46 18.39 7.31
N VAL A 39 7.05 17.14 7.15
CA VAL A 39 7.92 16.01 6.79
C VAL A 39 7.41 15.39 5.50
N ARG A 40 8.34 15.04 4.61
CA ARG A 40 8.05 14.19 3.44
C ARG A 40 8.18 12.73 3.86
N VAL A 41 7.18 11.95 3.50
CA VAL A 41 7.12 10.50 3.77
C VAL A 41 7.19 9.78 2.44
N ASP A 42 8.18 8.90 2.30
CA ASP A 42 8.39 8.09 1.11
C ASP A 42 8.20 6.62 1.46
N PHE A 43 7.41 5.91 0.65
CA PHE A 43 7.26 4.46 0.72
C PHE A 43 7.87 3.83 -0.54
N THR A 44 8.57 2.72 -0.35
CA THR A 44 9.05 1.88 -1.46
C THR A 44 8.21 0.61 -1.49
N LEU A 45 7.69 0.28 -2.66
CA LEU A 45 6.94 -0.95 -2.93
C LEU A 45 7.73 -1.79 -3.92
N HIS A 46 8.08 -3.00 -3.51
CA HIS A 46 8.64 -4.02 -4.40
C HIS A 46 7.51 -4.90 -4.93
N THR A 47 7.73 -5.49 -6.11
CA THR A 47 6.77 -6.47 -6.69
C THR A 47 6.50 -7.64 -5.74
N ASP A 48 7.48 -8.03 -4.93
CA ASP A 48 7.34 -9.10 -3.94
C ASP A 48 6.33 -8.76 -2.83
N ASP A 49 6.15 -7.47 -2.50
CA ASP A 49 5.13 -7.01 -1.53
C ASP A 49 3.69 -7.21 -2.04
N LEU A 50 3.56 -7.33 -3.37
CA LEU A 50 2.31 -7.51 -4.10
C LEU A 50 2.00 -8.99 -4.35
N ALA A 51 2.97 -9.87 -4.09
CA ALA A 51 2.83 -11.29 -4.31
C ALA A 51 1.79 -11.90 -3.36
N PHE A 52 1.07 -12.90 -3.87
CA PHE A 52 0.11 -13.66 -3.10
C PHE A 52 0.15 -15.14 -3.47
N PHE A 53 -0.41 -15.98 -2.61
CA PHE A 53 -0.57 -17.40 -2.89
C PHE A 53 -1.75 -17.63 -3.82
N GLY A 54 -1.47 -18.04 -5.05
CA GLY A 54 -2.48 -18.50 -6.00
C GLY A 54 -3.08 -19.86 -5.61
N ARG A 55 -4.05 -20.35 -6.40
CA ARG A 55 -4.69 -21.66 -6.18
C ARG A 55 -3.71 -22.85 -6.28
N ASP A 56 -2.59 -22.66 -6.97
CA ASP A 56 -1.49 -23.61 -7.08
C ASP A 56 -0.50 -23.53 -5.91
N ASN A 57 -0.83 -22.74 -4.88
CA ASN A 57 -0.02 -22.50 -3.68
C ASN A 57 1.37 -21.94 -3.98
N ARG A 58 1.50 -21.19 -5.09
CA ARG A 58 2.73 -20.47 -5.46
C ARG A 58 2.59 -19.00 -5.12
N LEU A 59 3.63 -18.44 -4.48
CA LEU A 59 3.75 -17.01 -4.20
C LEU A 59 4.23 -16.31 -5.47
N ARG A 60 3.38 -15.45 -6.05
CA ARG A 60 3.74 -14.61 -7.21
C ARG A 60 2.95 -13.32 -7.21
N ALA A 61 3.53 -12.27 -7.79
CA ALA A 61 2.79 -11.11 -8.23
C ALA A 61 2.29 -11.37 -9.66
N GLU A 62 0.98 -11.28 -9.86
CA GLU A 62 0.39 -11.44 -11.20
C GLU A 62 0.36 -10.06 -11.90
N PRO A 63 0.67 -9.96 -13.20
CA PRO A 63 0.46 -8.74 -13.96
C PRO A 63 -0.99 -8.27 -13.85
N GLY A 64 -1.20 -6.98 -13.63
CA GLY A 64 -2.54 -6.49 -13.31
C GLY A 64 -2.56 -5.05 -12.83
N GLU A 65 -3.78 -4.57 -12.63
CA GLU A 65 -4.08 -3.24 -12.08
C GLU A 65 -4.08 -3.27 -10.56
N PHE A 66 -3.41 -2.28 -9.96
CA PHE A 66 -3.32 -2.10 -8.53
C PHE A 66 -3.74 -0.68 -8.16
N GLN A 67 -4.31 -0.52 -6.97
CA GLN A 67 -4.54 0.77 -6.34
C GLN A 67 -3.72 0.87 -5.07
N VAL A 68 -3.17 2.06 -4.81
CA VAL A 68 -2.53 2.40 -3.53
C VAL A 68 -3.26 3.53 -2.85
N TRP A 69 -3.20 3.55 -1.51
CA TRP A 69 -3.63 4.69 -0.70
C TRP A 69 -2.62 4.98 0.41
N VAL A 70 -2.47 6.26 0.74
CA VAL A 70 -1.64 6.71 1.87
C VAL A 70 -2.46 7.63 2.78
N GLY A 71 -2.42 7.40 4.09
CA GLY A 71 -3.11 8.27 5.05
C GLY A 71 -2.96 7.83 6.50
N GLY A 72 -3.62 8.52 7.42
CA GLY A 72 -3.57 8.24 8.86
C GLY A 72 -4.44 7.08 9.34
N SER A 73 -5.23 6.46 8.45
CA SER A 73 -6.12 5.34 8.78
C SER A 73 -6.43 4.47 7.56
N SER A 74 -7.11 3.35 7.80
CA SER A 74 -7.61 2.47 6.74
C SER A 74 -8.68 3.08 5.85
N GLU A 75 -9.15 4.28 6.15
CA GLU A 75 -10.10 5.07 5.35
C GLU A 75 -9.40 6.07 4.41
N ALA A 76 -8.06 6.05 4.31
CA ALA A 76 -7.27 6.93 3.45
C ALA A 76 -7.86 7.12 2.03
N GLU A 77 -7.92 8.38 1.58
CA GLU A 77 -8.49 8.75 0.27
C GLU A 77 -7.41 9.15 -0.74
N LEU A 78 -6.27 9.65 -0.28
CA LEU A 78 -5.12 9.96 -1.15
C LEU A 78 -4.62 8.66 -1.76
N GLY A 79 -4.78 8.51 -3.06
CA GLY A 79 -4.43 7.28 -3.74
C GLY A 79 -4.06 7.47 -5.21
N ALA A 80 -3.52 6.40 -5.78
CA ALA A 80 -3.10 6.32 -7.17
C ALA A 80 -3.30 4.90 -7.71
N GLY A 81 -3.43 4.78 -9.03
CA GLY A 81 -3.43 3.49 -9.73
C GLY A 81 -2.08 3.24 -10.41
N PHE A 82 -1.66 1.98 -10.44
CA PHE A 82 -0.49 1.54 -11.22
C PHE A 82 -0.71 0.13 -11.76
N ARG A 83 0.07 -0.25 -12.77
CA ARG A 83 -0.01 -1.58 -13.40
C ARG A 83 1.33 -2.29 -13.32
N ILE A 84 1.31 -3.56 -12.93
CA ILE A 84 2.43 -4.49 -13.17
C ILE A 84 2.27 -5.05 -14.59
N VAL A 85 3.28 -4.87 -15.43
CA VAL A 85 3.34 -5.47 -16.76
C VAL A 85 4.16 -6.75 -16.71
N ALA A 86 3.78 -7.75 -17.52
CA ALA A 86 4.65 -8.88 -17.79
C ALA A 86 5.80 -8.43 -18.70
N ASP A 87 6.97 -9.05 -18.52
CA ASP A 87 8.05 -9.01 -19.51
C ASP A 87 7.71 -9.84 -20.76
#